data_AF-A0A434QQZ1-F1
#
_entry.id   AF-A0A434QQZ1-F1
#
_cell.length_a   1.000
_cell.length_b   1.000
_cell.length_c   1.000
_cell.angle_alpha   90.00
_cell.angle_beta   90.00
_cell.angle_gamma   90.00
#
_symmetry.space_group_name_H-M   'P 1'
#
loop_
_entity.id
_entity.type
_entity.pdbx_description
1 polymer ?
#
loop_
_entity_poly.entity_id
_entity_poly.type
_entity_poly.pdbx_seq_one_letter_code
_entity_poly.pdbx_strand_id
1 'polypeptide(L)'
;VAITPLRMGKYDGNAYQSAQGIERYRTLEGAAAGAEIELRRRPGTVEVSFELPDDQALAARVAEAIFQAHSYQEPVIRIQPLLTSRSKGLDDHTNPNRWWNTTGDWKKADLQVRENA
;
A
#
# COMPACT_ATOMS: atom_id res chain seq x y z
N VAL A 1 -14.14 0.42 -12.35
CA VAL A 1 -13.61 -0.96 -12.55
C VAL A 1 -12.30 -1.06 -11.78
N ALA A 2 -12.07 -2.13 -11.02
CA ALA A 2 -10.80 -2.36 -10.33
C ALA A 2 -9.70 -2.75 -11.35
N ILE A 3 -8.53 -2.10 -11.30
CA ILE A 3 -7.46 -2.31 -12.29
C ILE A 3 -6.54 -3.47 -11.92
N THR A 4 -6.21 -3.58 -10.63
CA THR A 4 -5.40 -4.66 -10.07
C THR A 4 -5.87 -4.92 -8.63
N PRO A 5 -5.89 -6.18 -8.17
CA PRO A 5 -6.32 -6.51 -6.81
C PRO A 5 -5.23 -6.29 -5.75
N LEU A 6 -3.98 -5.92 -6.12
CA LEU A 6 -2.85 -5.76 -5.18
C LEU A 6 -2.64 -6.98 -4.27
N ARG A 7 -2.56 -8.17 -4.89
CA ARG A 7 -2.44 -9.45 -4.17
C ARG A 7 -1.04 -9.69 -3.62
N MET A 8 -0.99 -10.19 -2.39
CA MET A 8 0.18 -10.81 -1.77
C MET A 8 -0.24 -12.12 -1.11
N GLY A 9 0.09 -13.25 -1.73
CA GLY A 9 -0.36 -14.57 -1.26
C GLY A 9 -1.89 -14.68 -1.20
N LYS A 10 -2.43 -14.87 0.02
CA LYS A 10 -3.88 -14.99 0.28
C LYS A 10 -4.55 -13.65 0.63
N TYR A 11 -3.83 -12.53 0.54
CA TYR A 11 -4.32 -11.20 0.87
C TYR A 11 -4.45 -10.35 -0.39
N ASP A 12 -5.45 -9.48 -0.47
CA ASP A 12 -5.64 -8.46 -1.50
C ASP A 12 -5.63 -7.05 -0.88
N GLY A 13 -5.62 -6.02 -1.72
CA GLY A 13 -5.58 -4.62 -1.27
C GLY A 13 -4.29 -4.23 -0.54
N ASN A 14 -3.18 -4.92 -0.79
CA ASN A 14 -1.92 -4.64 -0.09
C ASN A 14 -1.33 -3.31 -0.56
N ALA A 15 -1.22 -2.38 0.37
CA ALA A 15 -0.51 -1.13 0.22
C ALA A 15 0.09 -0.74 1.58
N TYR A 16 1.13 0.08 1.54
CA TYR A 16 1.74 0.72 2.68
C TYR A 16 1.49 2.22 2.61
N GLN A 17 1.35 2.85 3.78
CA GLN A 17 1.28 4.29 3.92
C GLN A 17 2.39 4.76 4.86
N SER A 18 3.15 5.76 4.45
CA SER A 18 4.16 6.38 5.31
C SER A 18 3.54 7.11 6.49
N ALA A 19 4.38 7.50 7.46
CA ALA A 19 4.02 8.56 8.40
C ALA A 19 3.74 9.88 7.65
N GLN A 20 2.98 10.76 8.29
CA GLN A 20 2.68 12.09 7.75
C GLN A 20 3.94 12.96 7.68
N GLY A 21 4.12 13.64 6.55
CA GLY A 21 5.19 14.60 6.31
C GLY A 21 4.67 16.00 5.96
N ILE A 22 5.60 16.85 5.54
CA ILE A 22 5.33 18.19 5.03
C ILE A 22 5.73 18.25 3.56
N GLU A 23 4.76 18.41 2.69
CA GLU A 23 4.99 18.70 1.27
C GLU A 23 5.30 20.19 1.07
N ARG A 24 6.23 20.50 0.16
CA ARG A 24 6.62 21.87 -0.17
C ARG A 24 6.55 22.10 -1.67
N TYR A 25 5.85 23.14 -2.08
CA TYR A 25 5.76 23.54 -3.49
C TYR A 25 5.39 25.02 -3.60
N ARG A 26 5.68 25.63 -4.75
CA ARG A 26 5.20 26.96 -5.12
C ARG A 26 4.49 26.82 -6.46
N THR A 27 3.29 27.36 -6.57
CA THR A 27 2.55 27.32 -7.84
C THR A 27 3.16 28.35 -8.80
N LEU A 28 3.32 27.94 -10.05
CA LEU A 28 3.86 28.78 -11.12
C LEU A 28 2.72 29.28 -12.01
N GLU A 29 3.03 30.21 -12.90
CA GLU A 29 2.11 30.65 -13.96
C GLU A 29 1.57 29.44 -14.73
N GLY A 30 0.25 29.39 -14.92
CA GLY A 30 -0.44 28.26 -15.55
C GLY A 30 -0.95 27.17 -14.61
N ALA A 31 -0.60 27.19 -13.31
CA ALA A 31 -1.21 26.30 -12.32
C ALA A 31 -2.69 26.68 -12.08
N ALA A 32 -3.57 25.71 -11.79
CA ALA A 32 -5.00 25.99 -11.54
C ALA A 32 -5.25 26.93 -10.35
N ALA A 33 -4.33 26.95 -9.38
CA ALA A 33 -4.41 27.85 -8.23
C ALA A 33 -3.80 29.24 -8.48
N GLY A 34 -3.30 29.50 -9.70
CA GLY A 34 -2.56 30.73 -10.03
C GLY A 34 -1.11 30.71 -9.52
N ALA A 35 -0.29 31.63 -10.02
CA ALA A 35 1.09 31.80 -9.60
C ALA A 35 1.17 32.36 -8.17
N GLU A 36 2.12 31.85 -7.39
CA GLU A 36 2.40 32.35 -6.04
C GLU A 36 3.87 32.72 -5.88
N ILE A 37 4.13 33.64 -4.95
CA ILE A 37 5.49 34.05 -4.56
C ILE A 37 6.04 33.12 -3.48
N GLU A 38 5.18 32.75 -2.52
CA GLU A 38 5.56 32.01 -1.32
C GLU A 38 5.62 30.49 -1.54
N LEU A 39 6.52 29.83 -0.82
CA LEU A 39 6.60 28.37 -0.80
C LEU A 39 5.57 27.81 0.18
N ARG A 40 4.53 27.17 -0.34
CA ARG A 40 3.52 26.47 0.47
C ARG A 40 4.14 25.33 1.26
N ARG A 41 3.58 25.09 2.44
CA ARG A 41 3.91 23.95 3.31
C ARG A 41 2.61 23.23 3.65
N ARG A 42 2.42 22.02 3.11
CA ARG A 42 1.23 21.23 3.35
C ARG A 42 1.54 20.10 4.33
N PRO A 43 1.07 20.17 5.60
CA PRO A 43 1.20 19.08 6.54
C PRO A 43 0.23 17.94 6.21
N GLY A 44 0.51 16.75 6.72
CA GLY A 44 -0.40 15.60 6.60
C GLY A 44 -0.26 14.84 5.28
N THR A 45 0.67 15.24 4.40
CA THR A 45 0.95 14.49 3.18
C THR A 45 1.60 13.16 3.52
N VAL A 46 1.12 12.08 2.92
CA VAL A 46 1.64 10.72 3.07
C VAL A 46 2.10 10.20 1.71
N GLU A 47 3.07 9.30 1.72
CA GLU A 47 3.35 8.45 0.57
C GLU A 47 2.54 7.16 0.70
N VAL A 48 1.85 6.78 -0.38
CA VAL A 48 1.21 5.47 -0.51
C VAL A 48 2.03 4.65 -1.49
N SER A 49 2.44 3.46 -1.09
CA SER A 49 3.23 2.55 -1.93
C SER A 49 2.60 1.16 -1.98
N PHE A 50 2.71 0.52 -3.12
CA PHE A 50 2.25 -0.85 -3.35
C PHE A 50 3.08 -1.47 -4.48
N GLU A 51 3.06 -2.79 -4.55
CA GLU A 51 3.84 -3.53 -5.54
C GLU A 51 2.97 -3.93 -6.74
N LEU A 52 3.55 -3.82 -7.93
CA LEU A 52 3.00 -4.35 -9.17
C LEU A 52 3.95 -5.42 -9.74
N PRO A 53 3.43 -6.40 -10.51
CA PRO A 53 4.26 -7.17 -11.42
C PRO A 53 5.08 -6.26 -12.33
N ASP A 54 6.19 -6.76 -12.86
CA ASP A 54 6.96 -6.07 -13.91
C ASP A 54 6.18 -6.12 -15.24
N ASP A 55 5.16 -5.27 -15.31
CA ASP A 55 4.21 -5.12 -16.42
C ASP A 55 3.96 -3.64 -16.66
N GLN A 56 4.58 -3.12 -17.71
CA GLN A 56 4.50 -1.70 -18.07
C GLN A 56 3.10 -1.26 -18.51
N ALA A 57 2.33 -2.14 -19.15
CA ALA A 57 0.98 -1.81 -19.58
C ALA A 57 0.04 -1.70 -18.38
N LEU A 58 0.21 -2.59 -17.39
CA LEU A 58 -0.49 -2.47 -16.12
C LEU A 58 -0.08 -1.21 -15.36
N ALA A 59 1.23 -0.92 -15.28
CA ALA A 59 1.73 0.27 -14.60
C ALA A 59 1.16 1.56 -15.21
N ALA A 60 1.07 1.67 -16.54
CA ALA A 60 0.47 2.80 -17.24
C ALA A 60 -1.02 2.98 -16.86
N ARG A 61 -1.80 1.89 -16.89
CA ARG A 61 -3.22 1.93 -16.50
C ARG A 61 -3.42 2.33 -15.03
N VAL A 62 -2.53 1.88 -14.14
CA VAL A 62 -2.57 2.27 -12.73
C VAL A 62 -2.24 3.76 -12.57
N ALA A 63 -1.20 4.25 -13.26
CA ALA A 63 -0.86 5.67 -13.22
C ALA A 63 -2.02 6.54 -13.71
N GLU A 64 -2.64 6.21 -14.84
CA GLU A 64 -3.83 6.90 -15.36
C GLU A 64 -4.97 6.94 -14.33
N ALA A 65 -5.23 5.82 -13.64
CA ALA A 65 -6.27 5.78 -12.63
C ALA A 65 -5.94 6.61 -11.39
N ILE A 66 -4.68 6.67 -10.99
CA ILE A 66 -4.23 7.59 -9.94
C ILE A 66 -4.48 9.03 -10.41
N PHE A 67 -4.08 9.39 -11.63
CA PHE A 67 -4.35 10.71 -12.20
C PHE A 67 -5.84 11.07 -12.19
N GLN A 68 -6.73 10.13 -12.53
CA GLN A 68 -8.18 10.37 -12.54
C GLN A 68 -8.78 10.53 -11.13
N ALA A 69 -8.22 9.84 -10.12
CA ALA A 69 -8.77 9.85 -8.76
C ALA A 69 -8.11 10.91 -7.85
N HIS A 70 -6.90 11.36 -8.17
CA HIS A 70 -6.12 12.25 -7.32
C HIS A 70 -6.56 13.72 -7.47
N SER A 71 -6.56 14.46 -6.37
CA SER A 71 -7.01 15.87 -6.35
C SER A 71 -6.02 16.88 -6.94
N TYR A 72 -4.80 16.44 -7.28
CA TYR A 72 -3.76 17.32 -7.81
C TYR A 72 -3.75 17.26 -9.31
N GLN A 73 -3.43 18.37 -9.98
CA GLN A 73 -3.25 18.40 -11.42
C GLN A 73 -2.08 17.50 -11.86
N GLU A 74 -1.00 17.52 -11.08
CA GLU A 74 0.23 16.76 -11.32
C GLU A 74 0.59 15.94 -10.06
N PRO A 75 -0.08 14.79 -9.81
CA PRO A 75 0.29 13.90 -8.73
C PRO A 75 1.73 13.38 -8.91
N VAL A 76 2.51 13.40 -7.83
CA VAL A 76 3.85 12.82 -7.84
C VAL A 76 3.75 11.29 -7.80
N ILE A 77 3.96 10.65 -8.93
CA ILE A 77 3.98 9.18 -9.07
C ILE A 77 5.41 8.74 -9.35
N ARG A 78 5.93 7.81 -8.54
CA ARG A 78 7.27 7.22 -8.72
C ARG A 78 7.13 5.72 -8.95
N ILE A 79 7.85 5.22 -9.95
CA ILE A 79 7.94 3.78 -10.24
C ILE A 79 9.40 3.39 -10.10
N GLN A 80 9.67 2.38 -9.30
CA GLN A 80 11.02 1.87 -9.06
C GLN A 80 11.04 0.34 -9.18
N PRO A 81 12.05 -0.25 -9.83
CA PRO A 81 12.27 -1.70 -9.76
C PRO A 81 12.57 -2.12 -8.33
N LEU A 82 11.99 -3.24 -7.90
CA LEU A 82 12.23 -3.81 -6.58
C LEU A 82 12.26 -5.34 -6.64
N LEU A 83 13.09 -5.95 -5.80
CA LEU A 83 13.09 -7.40 -5.57
C LEU A 83 12.34 -7.67 -4.27
N THR A 84 11.33 -8.54 -4.34
CA THR A 84 10.45 -8.87 -3.22
C THR A 84 10.23 -10.37 -3.13
N SER A 85 10.13 -10.89 -1.90
CA SER A 85 9.81 -12.30 -1.67
C SER A 85 8.30 -12.49 -1.66
N ARG A 86 7.76 -13.25 -2.62
CA ARG A 86 6.30 -13.47 -2.76
C ARG A 86 5.81 -14.85 -2.31
N SER A 87 6.72 -15.79 -2.03
CA SER A 87 6.36 -17.18 -1.74
C SER A 87 6.44 -17.50 -0.26
N LYS A 88 5.48 -18.30 0.21
CA LYS A 88 5.61 -19.07 1.45
C LYS A 88 6.39 -20.34 1.11
N GLY A 89 7.72 -20.21 1.00
CA GLY A 89 8.61 -21.32 0.62
C GLY A 89 8.95 -22.28 1.76
N LEU A 90 8.34 -22.13 2.94
CA LEU A 90 8.68 -22.88 4.14
C LEU A 90 7.41 -23.47 4.77
N ASP A 91 7.48 -24.74 5.18
CA ASP A 91 6.55 -25.27 6.17
C ASP A 91 6.79 -24.52 7.48
N ASP A 92 5.78 -23.81 7.94
CA ASP A 92 5.83 -23.02 9.16
C ASP A 92 4.82 -23.50 10.20
N HIS A 93 4.29 -24.72 10.06
CA HIS A 93 3.29 -25.28 10.98
C HIS A 93 3.78 -25.32 12.44
N THR A 94 5.10 -25.45 12.67
CA THR A 94 5.72 -25.49 14.00
C THR A 94 6.50 -24.23 14.36
N ASN A 95 6.48 -23.19 13.51
CA ASN A 95 7.26 -21.98 13.74
C ASN A 95 6.66 -21.13 14.89
N PRO A 96 7.36 -20.93 16.02
CA PRO A 96 6.82 -20.22 17.18
C PRO A 96 6.66 -18.71 16.96
N ASN A 97 7.30 -18.13 15.94
CA ASN A 97 7.16 -16.72 15.59
C ASN A 97 5.89 -16.43 14.78
N ARG A 98 5.15 -17.45 14.36
CA ARG A 98 3.84 -17.26 13.73
C ARG A 98 2.80 -17.09 14.82
N TRP A 99 2.18 -15.90 14.87
CA TRP A 99 1.14 -15.61 15.87
C TRP A 99 -0.04 -16.60 15.79
N TRP A 100 -0.36 -17.10 14.59
CA TRP A 100 -1.39 -18.14 14.41
C TRP A 100 -1.00 -19.52 14.96
N ASN A 101 0.29 -19.76 15.23
CA ASN A 101 0.74 -20.98 15.89
C ASN A 101 0.70 -20.87 17.41
N THR A 102 0.81 -19.66 17.98
CA THR A 102 0.86 -19.43 19.43
C THR A 102 -0.46 -18.91 20.00
N THR A 103 -1.01 -17.83 19.45
CA THR A 103 -2.19 -17.13 19.97
C THR A 103 -3.16 -16.83 18.84
N GLY A 104 -4.07 -17.78 18.59
CA GLY A 104 -5.23 -17.60 17.72
C GLY A 104 -6.51 -17.75 18.53
N ASP A 105 -7.42 -16.80 18.39
CA ASP A 105 -8.78 -16.80 18.95
C ASP A 105 -9.57 -18.07 18.56
N TRP A 106 -9.36 -18.60 17.35
CA TRP A 106 -9.93 -19.88 16.92
C TRP A 106 -9.35 -21.12 17.63
N LYS A 107 -8.15 -21.05 18.23
CA LYS A 107 -7.58 -22.16 19.01
C LYS A 107 -8.16 -22.27 20.43
N LYS A 108 -8.74 -21.18 20.96
CA LYS A 108 -9.40 -21.19 22.28
C LYS A 108 -10.70 -21.99 22.26
N ALA A 109 -11.41 -21.99 21.12
CA ALA A 109 -12.60 -22.81 20.92
C ALA A 109 -12.29 -24.31 21.01
N ASP A 110 -11.16 -24.76 20.44
CA ASP A 110 -10.74 -26.17 20.48
C ASP A 110 -10.34 -26.65 21.89
N LEU A 111 -9.72 -25.77 22.70
CA LEU A 111 -9.36 -26.11 24.08
C LEU A 111 -10.61 -26.29 24.96
N GLN A 112 -11.61 -25.45 24.77
CA GLN A 112 -12.85 -25.49 25.54
C GLN A 112 -13.73 -26.70 25.20
N VAL A 113 -13.61 -27.26 23.99
CA VAL A 113 -14.27 -28.52 23.62
C VAL A 113 -13.55 -29.73 24.23
N ARG A 114 -12.22 -29.69 24.38
CA ARG A 114 -11.43 -30.79 24.95
C ARG A 114 -11.47 -30.85 26.49
N GLU A 115 -11.69 -29.74 27.17
CA GLU A 115 -11.86 -29.72 28.64
C GLU A 115 -13.27 -30.16 29.08
N ASN A 116 -14.25 -30.15 28.17
CA ASN A 116 -15.64 -30.52 28.43
C ASN A 116 -16.03 -31.90 27.86
N ALA A 117 -15.06 -32.71 27.43
CA ALA A 117 -15.22 -34.08 26.93
C ALA A 117 -14.44 -35.06 27.80
#